data_AF-A0A1V5NZS3-F1
#
_entry.id   AF-A0A1V5NZS3-F1
#
_cell.length_a   1.000
_cell.length_b   1.000
_cell.length_c   1.000
_cell.angle_alpha   90.00
_cell.angle_beta   90.00
_cell.angle_gamma   90.00
#
_symmetry.space_group_name_H-M   'P 1'
#
loop_
_entity.id
_entity.type
_entity.pdbx_description
1 polymer ?
#
loop_
_entity_poly.entity_id
_entity_poly.type
_entity_poly.pdbx_seq_one_letter_code
_entity_poly.pdbx_strand_id
1 'polypeptide(L)'
;MRWLKRFHDEHAAVDYILIKLEGNLKDIEHGAAGMNVIWELKEMVDIINNVIIPHFKAEEKDVYPEALRLSDDKSFIMGMYEEHNILYDAFAEFIASLGEENLGMQVQQGDKLARVIAKSKYSEVSEAPKNLDQPPEKTETLHINKEALLRSGYQIIQLLGKHIQKEETQLYEILNKK
;
A
#
# COMPACT_ATOMS: atom_id res chain seq x y z
N MET A 1 -19.06 2.16 -15.21
CA MET A 1 -19.07 2.68 -13.83
C MET A 1 -17.75 3.42 -13.56
N ARG A 2 -17.77 4.73 -13.31
CA ARG A 2 -16.54 5.53 -13.14
C ARG A 2 -15.75 5.17 -11.87
N TRP A 3 -16.44 4.66 -10.86
CA TRP A 3 -15.87 4.20 -9.59
C TRP A 3 -15.04 2.91 -9.76
N LEU A 4 -15.57 1.89 -10.44
CA LEU A 4 -14.90 0.61 -10.67
C LEU A 4 -13.58 0.74 -11.45
N LYS A 5 -13.54 1.65 -12.44
CA LYS A 5 -12.30 1.93 -13.18
C LYS A 5 -11.23 2.59 -12.28
N ARG A 6 -11.66 3.48 -11.37
CA ARG A 6 -10.77 4.15 -10.43
C ARG A 6 -10.21 3.14 -9.41
N PHE A 7 -11.07 2.25 -8.93
CA PHE A 7 -10.73 1.13 -8.04
C PHE A 7 -9.61 0.25 -8.62
N HIS A 8 -9.78 -0.22 -9.87
CA HIS A 8 -8.75 -0.99 -10.57
C HIS A 8 -7.45 -0.21 -10.80
N ASP A 9 -7.53 1.07 -11.21
CA ASP A 9 -6.34 1.92 -11.40
C ASP A 9 -5.58 2.12 -10.07
N GLU A 10 -6.28 2.20 -8.93
CA GLU A 10 -5.71 2.32 -7.60
C GLU A 10 -5.00 1.02 -7.18
N HIS A 11 -5.61 -0.14 -7.40
CA HIS A 11 -5.01 -1.46 -7.11
C HIS A 11 -3.76 -1.75 -7.94
N ALA A 12 -3.79 -1.48 -9.25
CA ALA A 12 -2.62 -1.64 -10.11
C ALA A 12 -1.45 -0.75 -9.67
N ALA A 13 -1.75 0.43 -9.12
CA ALA A 13 -0.71 1.30 -8.56
C ALA A 13 -0.09 0.73 -7.29
N VAL A 14 -0.90 0.13 -6.41
CA VAL A 14 -0.43 -0.52 -5.19
C VAL A 14 0.43 -1.75 -5.52
N ASP A 15 0.05 -2.58 -6.48
CA ASP A 15 0.85 -3.75 -6.90
C ASP A 15 2.26 -3.34 -7.34
N TYR A 16 2.37 -2.27 -8.14
CA TYR A 16 3.67 -1.74 -8.56
C TYR A 16 4.52 -1.29 -7.37
N ILE A 17 3.90 -0.65 -6.38
CA ILE A 17 4.58 -0.20 -5.16
C ILE A 17 5.06 -1.41 -4.32
N LEU A 18 4.29 -2.49 -4.27
CA LEU A 18 4.68 -3.72 -3.57
C LEU A 18 5.93 -4.37 -4.18
N ILE A 19 6.06 -4.38 -5.51
CA ILE A 19 7.28 -4.85 -6.19
C ILE A 19 8.49 -4.01 -5.79
N LYS A 20 8.33 -2.69 -5.75
CA LYS A 20 9.41 -1.77 -5.32
C LYS A 20 9.79 -2.02 -3.85
N LEU A 21 8.81 -2.18 -2.97
CA LEU A 21 9.05 -2.53 -1.57
C LEU A 21 9.83 -3.85 -1.45
N GLU A 22 9.47 -4.88 -2.20
CA GLU A 22 10.17 -6.17 -2.18
C GLU A 22 11.66 -6.02 -2.55
N GLY A 23 11.97 -5.25 -3.59
CA GLY A 23 13.35 -4.94 -3.97
C GLY A 23 14.14 -4.28 -2.83
N ASN A 24 13.53 -3.27 -2.19
CA ASN A 24 14.14 -2.56 -1.08
C ASN A 24 14.38 -3.45 0.15
N LEU A 25 13.45 -4.35 0.47
CA LEU A 25 13.63 -5.31 1.56
C LEU A 25 14.76 -6.29 1.26
N LYS A 26 14.87 -6.78 0.02
CA LYS A 26 15.98 -7.65 -0.42
C LYS A 26 17.33 -6.94 -0.34
N ASP A 27 17.40 -5.67 -0.71
CA ASP A 27 18.64 -4.89 -0.59
C ASP A 27 19.06 -4.73 0.88
N ILE A 28 18.09 -4.54 1.79
CA ILE A 28 18.34 -4.46 3.24
C ILE A 28 18.78 -5.80 3.79
N GLU A 29 18.11 -6.88 3.38
CA GLU A 29 18.40 -8.26 3.79
C GLU A 29 19.86 -8.60 3.47
N HIS A 30 20.30 -8.36 2.23
CA HIS A 30 21.66 -8.62 1.75
C HIS A 30 22.72 -7.57 2.15
N GLY A 31 22.32 -6.49 2.85
CA GLY A 31 23.24 -5.41 3.24
C GLY A 31 23.73 -4.55 2.07
N ALA A 32 23.01 -4.54 0.96
CA ALA A 32 23.27 -3.72 -0.23
C ALA A 32 22.51 -2.37 -0.21
N ALA A 33 21.69 -2.14 0.81
CA ALA A 33 20.85 -0.94 0.92
C ALA A 33 21.67 0.35 1.01
N GLY A 34 21.53 1.20 0.00
CA GLY A 34 22.05 2.57 -0.01
C GLY A 34 21.09 3.56 0.67
N MET A 35 21.50 4.83 0.76
CA MET A 35 20.66 5.91 1.31
C MET A 35 19.32 6.09 0.57
N ASN A 36 19.29 5.77 -0.73
CA ASN A 36 18.08 5.78 -1.55
C ASN A 36 17.03 4.80 -1.01
N VAL A 37 17.43 3.62 -0.54
CA VAL A 37 16.51 2.60 -0.03
C VAL A 37 15.77 3.10 1.21
N ILE A 38 16.46 3.78 2.13
CA ILE A 38 15.83 4.37 3.32
C ILE A 38 14.79 5.43 2.92
N TRP A 39 15.10 6.28 1.94
CA TRP A 39 14.15 7.28 1.43
C TRP A 39 12.91 6.65 0.81
N GLU A 40 13.08 5.58 0.06
CA GLU A 40 11.97 4.87 -0.57
C GLU A 40 11.10 4.12 0.44
N LEU A 41 11.67 3.66 1.55
CA LEU A 41 10.88 3.12 2.67
C LEU A 41 10.04 4.20 3.35
N LYS A 42 10.57 5.43 3.50
CA LYS A 42 9.77 6.58 3.98
C LYS A 42 8.68 6.96 2.99
N GLU A 43 8.96 6.92 1.68
CA GLU A 43 7.95 7.09 0.64
C GLU A 43 6.83 6.04 0.78
N MET A 44 7.18 4.79 1.11
CA MET A 44 6.20 3.74 1.37
C MET A 44 5.33 4.05 2.61
N VAL A 45 5.90 4.54 3.71
CA VAL A 45 5.12 5.01 4.87
C VAL A 45 4.11 6.09 4.46
N ASP A 46 4.55 7.02 3.63
CA ASP A 46 3.71 8.08 3.11
C ASP A 46 2.55 7.55 2.26
N ILE A 47 2.81 6.54 1.43
CA ILE A 47 1.80 5.85 0.62
C ILE A 47 0.80 5.09 1.50
N ILE A 48 1.29 4.33 2.49
CA ILE A 48 0.43 3.60 3.43
C ILE A 48 -0.56 4.56 4.11
N ASN A 49 -0.05 5.66 4.68
CA ASN A 49 -0.86 6.59 5.46
C ASN A 49 -1.82 7.43 4.61
N ASN A 50 -1.42 7.82 3.39
CA ASN A 50 -2.17 8.79 2.59
C ASN A 50 -2.97 8.16 1.44
N VAL A 51 -2.70 6.91 1.09
CA VAL A 51 -3.36 6.21 -0.02
C VAL A 51 -4.03 4.93 0.46
N ILE A 52 -3.27 3.96 0.98
CA ILE A 52 -3.78 2.61 1.27
C ILE A 52 -4.79 2.63 2.41
N ILE A 53 -4.43 3.20 3.57
CA ILE A 53 -5.35 3.27 4.72
C ILE A 53 -6.62 4.05 4.39
N PRO A 54 -6.57 5.23 3.73
CA PRO A 54 -7.79 5.93 3.29
C PRO A 54 -8.65 5.12 2.32
N HIS A 55 -8.04 4.35 1.42
CA HIS A 55 -8.73 3.46 0.49
C HIS A 55 -9.51 2.38 1.24
N PHE A 56 -8.85 1.67 2.16
CA PHE A 56 -9.47 0.67 3.02
C PHE A 56 -10.66 1.22 3.80
N LYS A 57 -10.52 2.41 4.38
CA LYS A 57 -11.61 3.07 5.10
C LYS A 57 -12.78 3.43 4.19
N ALA A 58 -12.53 3.73 2.91
CA ALA A 58 -13.60 3.97 1.94
C ALA A 58 -14.33 2.66 1.58
N GLU A 59 -13.61 1.56 1.41
CA GLU A 59 -14.19 0.24 1.16
C GLU A 59 -15.06 -0.23 2.33
N GLU A 60 -14.51 -0.17 3.54
CA GLU A 60 -15.20 -0.53 4.78
C GLU A 60 -16.50 0.24 5.00
N LYS A 61 -16.54 1.49 4.53
CA LYS A 61 -17.66 2.41 4.67
C LYS A 61 -18.71 2.25 3.56
N ASP A 62 -18.27 2.13 2.31
CA ASP A 62 -19.16 2.28 1.15
C ASP A 62 -19.30 0.99 0.33
N VAL A 63 -18.25 0.16 0.25
CA VAL A 63 -18.18 -1.00 -0.67
C VAL A 63 -18.60 -2.29 0.03
N TYR A 64 -17.95 -2.63 1.13
CA TYR A 64 -18.22 -3.85 1.88
C TYR A 64 -19.66 -3.91 2.40
N PRO A 65 -20.29 -2.81 2.85
CA PRO A 65 -21.71 -2.83 3.20
C PRO A 65 -22.65 -3.13 2.02
N GLU A 66 -22.36 -2.62 0.81
CA GLU A 66 -23.14 -2.93 -0.39
C GLU A 66 -22.90 -4.39 -0.82
N ALA A 67 -21.66 -4.89 -0.74
CA ALA A 67 -21.36 -6.28 -1.02
C ALA A 67 -22.05 -7.24 -0.03
N LEU A 68 -22.10 -6.89 1.25
CA LEU A 68 -22.87 -7.63 2.27
C LEU A 68 -24.37 -7.64 1.99
N ARG A 69 -24.91 -6.59 1.37
CA ARG A 69 -26.31 -6.52 0.96
C ARG A 69 -26.61 -7.40 -0.26
N LEU A 70 -25.63 -7.57 -1.14
CA LEU A 70 -25.75 -8.33 -2.40
C LEU A 70 -25.34 -9.80 -2.25
N SER A 71 -24.58 -10.16 -1.22
CA SER A 71 -24.09 -11.52 -1.02
C SER A 71 -25.00 -12.35 -0.11
N ASP A 72 -25.30 -13.57 -0.54
CA ASP A 72 -25.99 -14.57 0.29
C ASP A 72 -25.09 -15.11 1.41
N ASP A 73 -23.79 -15.27 1.10
CA ASP A 73 -22.77 -15.65 2.07
C ASP A 73 -21.98 -14.42 2.54
N LYS A 74 -22.08 -14.12 3.82
CA LYS A 74 -21.40 -12.98 4.44
C LYS A 74 -19.99 -13.29 4.91
N SER A 75 -19.62 -14.57 4.99
CA SER A 75 -18.33 -15.01 5.54
C SER A 75 -17.16 -14.43 4.75
N PHE A 76 -17.27 -14.37 3.43
CA PHE A 76 -16.26 -13.77 2.56
C PHE A 76 -16.02 -12.29 2.92
N ILE A 77 -17.07 -11.47 2.98
CA ILE A 77 -16.91 -10.04 3.27
C ILE A 77 -16.45 -9.79 4.70
N MET A 78 -16.89 -10.61 5.67
CA MET A 78 -16.35 -10.53 7.04
C MET A 78 -14.86 -10.87 7.07
N GLY A 79 -14.41 -11.86 6.28
CA GLY A 79 -12.99 -12.14 6.09
C GLY A 79 -12.20 -10.96 5.52
N MET A 80 -12.80 -10.16 4.62
CA MET A 80 -12.14 -8.95 4.08
C MET A 80 -11.91 -7.89 5.17
N TYR A 81 -12.86 -7.69 6.08
CA TYR A 81 -12.66 -6.81 7.25
C TYR A 81 -11.56 -7.33 8.19
N GLU A 82 -11.50 -8.64 8.42
CA GLU A 82 -10.44 -9.24 9.23
C GLU A 82 -9.06 -9.06 8.59
N GLU A 83 -8.96 -9.20 7.27
CA GLU A 83 -7.73 -8.94 6.53
C GLU A 83 -7.26 -7.50 6.65
N HIS A 84 -8.17 -6.51 6.59
CA HIS A 84 -7.83 -5.11 6.86
C HIS A 84 -7.23 -4.93 8.26
N ASN A 85 -7.79 -5.56 9.29
CA ASN A 85 -7.26 -5.47 10.65
C ASN A 85 -5.82 -6.01 10.74
N ILE A 86 -5.56 -7.17 10.13
CA ILE A 86 -4.22 -7.77 10.11
C ILE A 86 -3.24 -6.87 9.32
N LEU A 87 -3.71 -6.26 8.23
CA LEU A 87 -2.92 -5.32 7.44
C LEU A 87 -2.62 -4.03 8.21
N TYR A 88 -3.58 -3.49 8.96
CA TYR A 88 -3.35 -2.33 9.83
C TYR A 88 -2.27 -2.61 10.87
N ASP A 89 -2.27 -3.80 11.49
CA ASP A 89 -1.23 -4.20 12.44
C ASP A 89 0.15 -4.30 11.75
N ALA A 90 0.20 -4.89 10.55
CA ALA A 90 1.44 -5.00 9.78
C ALA A 90 1.97 -3.62 9.35
N PHE A 91 1.09 -2.70 8.94
CA PHE A 91 1.45 -1.31 8.63
C PHE A 91 2.01 -0.59 9.85
N ALA A 92 1.36 -0.72 11.01
CA ALA A 92 1.82 -0.09 12.24
C ALA A 92 3.21 -0.61 12.67
N GLU A 93 3.45 -1.92 12.57
CA GLU A 93 4.76 -2.50 12.86
C GLU A 93 5.84 -2.02 11.86
N PHE A 94 5.50 -1.95 10.57
CA PHE A 94 6.41 -1.46 9.53
C PHE A 94 6.81 0.00 9.77
N ILE A 95 5.84 0.88 10.04
CA ILE A 95 6.09 2.30 10.32
C ILE A 95 6.96 2.45 11.58
N ALA A 96 6.60 1.75 12.66
CA ALA A 96 7.36 1.78 13.90
C ALA A 96 8.80 1.26 13.73
N SER A 97 9.03 0.28 12.85
CA SER A 97 10.36 -0.27 12.59
C SER A 97 11.32 0.74 11.95
N LEU A 98 10.80 1.78 11.31
CA LEU A 98 11.56 2.89 10.73
C LEU A 98 11.79 4.04 11.71
N GLY A 99 11.27 3.94 12.94
CA GLY A 99 11.31 5.03 13.92
C GLY A 99 10.42 6.22 13.53
N GLU A 100 9.50 6.01 12.59
CA GLU A 100 8.50 7.00 12.20
C GLU A 100 7.31 6.91 13.15
N GLU A 101 6.72 8.05 13.51
CA GLU A 101 5.44 8.06 14.22
C GLU A 101 4.33 7.62 13.26
N ASN A 102 3.36 6.85 13.76
CA ASN A 102 2.11 6.62 13.05
C ASN A 102 1.44 7.99 12.86
N LEU A 103 1.64 8.61 11.70
CA LEU A 103 1.03 9.89 11.32
C LEU A 103 -0.45 9.65 11.04
N GLY A 104 -1.20 9.42 12.12
CA GLY A 104 -2.62 9.64 12.13
C GLY A 104 -2.88 11.10 11.75
N MET A 105 -3.52 11.27 10.59
CA MET A 105 -4.18 12.49 10.16
C MET A 105 -3.27 13.65 9.71
N GLN A 106 -2.98 13.72 8.41
CA GLN A 106 -3.06 14.99 7.68
C GLN A 106 -3.41 14.73 6.21
N VAL A 107 -4.68 14.97 5.88
CA VAL A 107 -5.29 14.72 4.57
C VAL A 107 -4.94 15.86 3.61
N GLN A 108 -4.05 15.59 2.65
CA GLN A 108 -4.07 16.21 1.32
C GLN A 108 -4.19 15.10 0.26
N GLN A 109 -5.36 14.47 0.24
CA GLN A 109 -5.66 13.21 -0.47
C GLN A 109 -5.65 13.29 -2.00
N GLY A 110 -5.88 14.45 -2.61
CA GLY A 110 -6.10 14.55 -4.07
C GLY A 110 -4.82 14.45 -4.90
N ASP A 111 -3.73 15.06 -4.44
CA ASP A 111 -2.55 15.33 -5.26
C ASP A 111 -1.50 14.20 -5.19
N LYS A 112 -1.39 13.52 -4.05
CA LYS A 112 -0.47 12.39 -3.85
C LYS A 112 -0.94 11.11 -4.56
N LEU A 113 -2.24 10.81 -4.51
CA LEU A 113 -2.82 9.65 -5.20
C LEU A 113 -2.70 9.77 -6.72
N ALA A 114 -2.96 10.96 -7.28
CA ALA A 114 -2.75 11.23 -8.69
C ALA A 114 -1.27 11.06 -9.10
N ARG A 115 -0.32 11.43 -8.24
CA ARG A 115 1.12 11.19 -8.47
C ARG A 115 1.50 9.71 -8.38
N VAL A 116 0.92 8.95 -7.45
CA VAL A 116 1.13 7.49 -7.33
C VAL A 116 0.57 6.76 -8.55
N ILE A 117 -0.67 7.09 -8.96
CA ILE A 117 -1.29 6.55 -10.17
C ILE A 117 -0.55 7.01 -11.44
N ALA A 118 -0.03 8.24 -11.49
CA ALA A 118 0.82 8.67 -12.59
C ALA A 118 2.11 7.86 -12.62
N LYS A 119 2.80 7.70 -11.48
CA LYS A 119 4.02 6.88 -11.35
C LYS A 119 3.79 5.43 -11.80
N SER A 120 2.65 4.82 -11.46
CA SER A 120 2.32 3.47 -11.93
C SER A 120 1.99 3.42 -13.43
N LYS A 121 1.32 4.44 -13.98
CA LYS A 121 1.01 4.53 -15.43
C LYS A 121 2.24 4.77 -16.32
N TYR A 122 3.36 5.25 -15.77
CA TYR A 122 4.63 5.40 -16.50
C TYR A 122 5.59 4.20 -16.33
N SER A 123 5.15 3.10 -15.73
CA SER A 123 5.96 1.89 -15.54
C SER A 123 6.31 1.14 -16.84
N GLU A 124 5.61 1.41 -17.95
CA GLU A 124 5.96 0.89 -19.29
C GLU A 124 6.99 1.76 -20.04
N VAL A 125 7.42 2.89 -19.47
CA VAL A 125 8.47 3.73 -20.05
C VAL A 125 9.80 3.27 -19.47
N SER A 126 10.75 2.87 -20.32
CA SER A 126 12.06 2.31 -19.91
C SER A 126 12.99 3.27 -19.16
N GLU A 127 12.50 4.45 -18.78
CA GLU A 127 13.24 5.45 -18.04
C GLU A 127 12.46 5.86 -16.80
N ALA A 128 12.86 5.31 -15.65
CA ALA A 128 12.52 5.88 -14.37
C ALA A 128 12.94 7.38 -14.39
N PRO A 129 12.08 8.33 -13.98
CA PRO A 129 12.48 9.72 -13.87
C PRO A 129 13.64 9.83 -12.89
N LYS A 130 14.85 10.02 -13.41
CA LYS A 130 16.03 10.30 -12.59
C LYS A 130 15.86 11.69 -12.02
N ASN A 131 15.82 11.76 -10.69
CA ASN A 131 15.74 12.96 -9.86
C ASN A 131 14.35 13.60 -9.82
N LEU A 132 13.59 13.34 -8.74
CA LEU A 132 12.58 14.30 -8.31
C LEU A 132 12.71 14.77 -6.86
N ASP A 133 13.50 14.12 -6.02
CA ASP A 133 13.97 14.70 -4.76
C ASP A 133 15.42 14.26 -4.53
N GLN A 134 16.36 15.21 -4.55
CA GLN A 134 17.71 14.95 -4.05
C GLN A 134 17.59 14.61 -2.55
N PRO A 135 18.27 13.56 -2.06
CA PRO A 135 18.28 13.29 -0.63
C PRO A 135 18.84 14.54 0.08
N PRO A 136 18.17 15.08 1.12
CA PRO A 136 18.72 16.17 1.90
C PRO A 136 20.07 15.75 2.50
N GLU A 137 21.03 16.68 2.53
CA GLU A 137 22.42 16.46 2.96
C GLU A 137 22.58 15.97 4.41
N LYS A 138 21.50 15.85 5.18
CA LYS A 138 21.53 15.35 6.56
C LYS A 138 21.32 13.85 6.59
N THR A 139 22.42 13.14 6.81
CA THR A 139 22.43 11.76 7.31
C THR A 139 21.86 11.73 8.73
N GLU A 140 20.53 11.69 8.85
CA GLU A 140 19.93 11.17 10.07
C GLU A 140 20.21 9.67 10.11
N THR A 141 21.04 9.24 11.06
CA THR A 141 21.18 7.82 11.40
C THR A 141 19.85 7.34 11.98
N LEU A 142 18.97 6.86 11.10
CA LEU A 142 17.73 6.21 11.50
C LEU A 142 18.07 4.92 12.24
N HIS A 143 17.60 4.82 13.48
CA HIS A 143 17.61 3.57 14.23
C HIS A 143 16.54 2.65 13.66
N ILE A 144 16.87 1.96 12.56
CA ILE A 144 15.98 1.00 11.91
C ILE A 144 16.03 -0.32 12.68
N ASN A 145 14.87 -0.80 13.11
CA ASN A 145 14.73 -2.19 13.57
C ASN A 145 14.63 -3.12 12.35
N LYS A 146 15.79 -3.56 11.83
CA LYS A 146 15.89 -4.37 10.60
C LYS A 146 15.00 -5.62 10.64
N GLU A 147 14.95 -6.32 11.78
CA GLU A 147 14.19 -7.57 11.89
C GLU A 147 12.68 -7.31 11.79
N ALA A 148 12.18 -6.33 12.54
CA ALA A 148 10.77 -5.94 12.47
C ALA A 148 10.38 -5.40 11.09
N LEU A 149 11.27 -4.61 10.47
CA LEU A 149 11.06 -4.06 9.13
C LEU A 149 10.91 -5.16 8.06
N LEU A 150 11.83 -6.13 8.07
CA LEU A 150 11.79 -7.24 7.10
C LEU A 150 10.54 -8.10 7.31
N ARG A 151 10.23 -8.47 8.56
CA ARG A 151 9.05 -9.26 8.89
C ARG A 151 7.76 -8.58 8.42
N SER A 152 7.53 -7.35 8.89
CA SER A 152 6.32 -6.60 8.58
C SER A 152 6.24 -6.24 7.10
N GLY A 153 7.35 -5.87 6.46
CA GLY A 153 7.41 -5.55 5.04
C GLY A 153 7.03 -6.73 4.14
N TYR A 154 7.58 -7.93 4.40
CA TYR A 154 7.19 -9.12 3.65
C TYR A 154 5.76 -9.57 3.95
N GLN A 155 5.29 -9.38 5.18
CA GLN A 155 3.90 -9.63 5.55
C GLN A 155 2.95 -8.69 4.78
N ILE A 156 3.27 -7.40 4.66
CA ILE A 156 2.50 -6.43 3.86
C ILE A 156 2.42 -6.89 2.41
N ILE A 157 3.55 -7.24 1.79
CA ILE A 157 3.58 -7.69 0.38
C ILE A 157 2.67 -8.90 0.18
N GLN A 158 2.76 -9.91 1.04
CA GLN A 158 1.99 -11.14 0.90
C GLN A 158 0.50 -10.94 1.17
N LEU A 159 0.15 -10.20 2.23
CA LEU A 159 -1.25 -10.01 2.61
C LEU A 159 -1.95 -9.05 1.67
N LEU A 160 -1.32 -7.91 1.34
CA LEU A 160 -1.94 -6.89 0.50
C LEU A 160 -2.12 -7.37 -0.93
N GLY A 161 -1.13 -8.07 -1.50
CA GLY A 161 -1.27 -8.65 -2.84
C GLY A 161 -2.40 -9.68 -2.94
N LYS A 162 -2.55 -10.55 -1.92
CA LYS A 162 -3.66 -11.50 -1.87
C LYS A 162 -5.00 -10.81 -1.67
N HIS A 163 -5.03 -9.77 -0.86
CA HIS A 163 -6.23 -8.98 -0.60
C HIS A 163 -6.75 -8.33 -1.88
N ILE A 164 -5.89 -7.58 -2.57
CA ILE A 164 -6.19 -6.96 -3.87
C ILE A 164 -6.70 -8.01 -4.87
N GLN A 165 -6.06 -9.18 -4.95
CA GLN A 165 -6.52 -10.25 -5.83
C GLN A 165 -7.96 -10.68 -5.55
N LYS A 166 -8.36 -10.78 -4.28
CA LYS A 166 -9.74 -11.13 -3.89
C LYS A 166 -10.71 -10.02 -4.24
N GLU A 167 -10.31 -8.77 -4.10
CA GLU A 167 -11.15 -7.62 -4.46
C GLU A 167 -11.40 -7.55 -5.97
N GLU A 168 -10.33 -7.75 -6.74
CA GLU A 168 -10.33 -7.76 -8.21
C GLU A 168 -11.10 -8.93 -8.83
N THR A 169 -11.35 -9.99 -8.06
CA THR A 169 -12.02 -11.21 -8.54
C THR A 169 -13.36 -11.44 -7.85
N GLN A 170 -13.33 -11.86 -6.59
CA GLN A 170 -14.50 -12.32 -5.84
C GLN A 170 -15.42 -11.15 -5.45
N LEU A 171 -14.86 -10.05 -4.94
CA LEU A 171 -15.65 -8.87 -4.60
C LEU A 171 -16.23 -8.22 -5.87
N TYR A 172 -15.42 -8.12 -6.92
CA TYR A 172 -15.86 -7.65 -8.23
C TYR A 172 -17.06 -8.46 -8.76
N GLU A 173 -17.01 -9.80 -8.68
CA GLU A 173 -18.12 -10.67 -9.08
C GLU A 173 -19.39 -10.41 -8.25
N ILE A 174 -19.27 -10.25 -6.93
CA ILE A 174 -20.40 -9.94 -6.05
C ILE A 174 -21.06 -8.62 -6.46
N LEU A 175 -20.25 -7.58 -6.71
CA LEU A 175 -20.74 -6.25 -7.06
C LEU A 175 -21.34 -6.17 -8.47
N ASN A 176 -20.93 -7.05 -9.38
CA ASN A 176 -21.41 -7.09 -10.78
C ASN A 176 -22.55 -8.08 -11.06
N LYS A 177 -23.08 -8.78 -10.05
CA LYS A 177 -24.31 -9.60 -10.19
C LYS A 177 -25.60 -8.79 -10.44
N LYS A 178 -25.50 -7.52 -10.87
CA LYS A 178 -26.62 -6.65 -11.27
C LYS A 178 -26.96 -6.81 -12.74
#